data_AF-A0A971ZJP7-F1
#
_entry.id   AF-A0A971ZJP7-F1
#
_cell.length_a   1.000
_cell.length_b   1.000
_cell.length_c   1.000
_cell.angle_alpha   90.00
_cell.angle_beta   90.00
_cell.angle_gamma   90.00
#
_symmetry.space_group_name_H-M   'P 1'
#
loop_
_entity.id
_entity.type
_entity.pdbx_description
1 polymer ?
#
loop_
_entity_poly.entity_id
_entity_poly.type
_entity_poly.pdbx_seq_one_letter_code
_entity_poly.pdbx_strand_id
1 'polypeptide(L)'
;MKSTGIVRKVDRLGRVVIPIELRRNLEIEEKDALEIFIDGEQIVLKKYSPACIFCGQAKDVVSFKNKNICPACLKEIEGIDK
;
A
#
# COMPACT_ATOMS: atom_id res chain seq x y z
N MET A 1 5.96 -2.49 -18.17
CA MET A 1 6.40 -3.47 -17.16
C MET A 1 7.91 -3.64 -17.28
N LYS A 2 8.64 -3.73 -16.16
CA LYS A 2 10.04 -4.17 -16.16
C LYS A 2 10.07 -5.65 -15.77
N SER A 3 10.65 -6.50 -16.61
CA SER A 3 10.82 -7.92 -16.28
C SER A 3 12.05 -8.09 -15.41
N THR A 4 11.89 -8.76 -14.27
CA THR A 4 12.99 -9.12 -13.37
C THR A 4 13.59 -10.48 -13.72
N GLY A 5 12.89 -11.30 -14.52
CA GLY A 5 13.30 -12.67 -14.86
C GLY A 5 13.30 -13.66 -13.69
N ILE A 6 12.83 -13.26 -12.51
CA ILE A 6 12.88 -14.09 -11.30
C ILE A 6 11.64 -14.99 -11.25
N VAL A 7 11.85 -16.30 -11.18
CA VAL A 7 10.78 -17.30 -11.02
C VAL A 7 10.82 -17.90 -9.63
N ARG A 8 9.68 -17.95 -8.95
CA ARG A 8 9.52 -18.65 -7.66
C ARG A 8 8.35 -19.63 -7.69
N LYS A 9 8.60 -20.78 -7.07
CA LYS A 9 7.58 -21.81 -6.87
C LYS A 9 6.68 -21.39 -5.72
N VAL A 10 5.41 -21.74 -5.86
CA VAL A 10 4.41 -21.62 -4.81
C VAL A 10 4.66 -22.71 -3.77
N ASP A 11 4.49 -22.39 -2.50
CA ASP A 11 4.58 -23.39 -1.44
C ASP A 11 3.30 -24.21 -1.29
N ARG A 12 3.25 -25.12 -0.30
CA ARG A 12 2.09 -26.01 -0.07
C ARG A 12 0.80 -25.28 0.31
N LEU A 13 0.87 -24.01 0.71
CA LEU A 13 -0.26 -23.21 1.17
C LEU A 13 -0.65 -22.11 0.18
N GLY A 14 -0.01 -22.04 -0.99
CA GLY A 14 -0.30 -21.00 -1.98
C GLY A 14 0.54 -19.73 -1.81
N ARG A 15 1.54 -19.70 -0.93
CA ARG A 15 2.35 -18.50 -0.68
C ARG A 15 3.51 -18.41 -1.69
N VAL A 16 3.86 -17.17 -2.05
CA VAL A 16 5.03 -16.83 -2.87
C VAL A 16 5.96 -15.92 -2.08
N VAL A 17 7.27 -16.17 -2.22
CA VAL A 17 8.31 -15.36 -1.57
C VAL A 17 8.71 -14.21 -2.48
N ILE A 18 8.67 -12.98 -1.97
CA ILE A 18 9.22 -11.80 -2.64
C ILE A 18 10.74 -11.73 -2.36
N PRO A 19 11.60 -11.78 -3.40
CA PRO A 19 13.05 -11.65 -3.26
C PRO A 19 13.46 -10.42 -2.45
N ILE A 20 14.55 -10.55 -1.67
CA ILE A 20 15.05 -9.46 -0.80
C ILE A 20 15.36 -8.18 -1.57
N GLU A 21 15.86 -8.29 -2.81
CA GLU A 21 16.16 -7.14 -3.67
C GLU A 21 14.90 -6.34 -4.01
N LEU A 22 13.81 -7.02 -4.37
CA LEU A 22 12.54 -6.36 -4.65
C LEU A 22 11.93 -5.73 -3.41
N ARG A 23 12.05 -6.40 -2.24
CA ARG A 23 11.62 -5.82 -0.98
C ARG A 23 12.36 -4.52 -0.66
N ARG A 24 13.69 -4.49 -0.83
CA ARG A 24 14.48 -3.27 -0.60
C ARG A 24 14.13 -2.16 -1.59
N ASN A 25 14.01 -2.48 -2.88
CA ASN A 25 13.70 -1.49 -3.92
C ASN A 25 12.27 -0.92 -3.82
N LEU A 26 11.33 -1.69 -3.29
CA LEU A 26 9.93 -1.29 -3.08
C LEU A 26 9.65 -0.87 -1.63
N GLU A 27 10.69 -0.80 -0.79
CA GLU A 27 10.60 -0.45 0.63
C GLU A 27 9.54 -1.27 1.38
N ILE A 28 9.45 -2.58 1.10
CA ILE A 28 8.52 -3.50 1.75
C ILE A 28 9.23 -4.11 2.97
N GLU A 29 8.77 -3.72 4.16
CA GLU A 29 9.30 -4.20 5.43
C GLU A 29 8.48 -5.37 6.00
N GLU A 30 8.97 -5.96 7.08
CA GLU A 30 8.20 -6.98 7.79
C GLU A 30 6.90 -6.39 8.35
N LYS A 31 5.80 -7.12 8.19
CA LYS A 31 4.44 -6.72 8.58
C LYS A 31 3.80 -5.61 7.71
N ASP A 32 4.46 -5.15 6.65
CA ASP A 32 3.81 -4.29 5.67
C ASP A 32 2.64 -5.00 5.00
N ALA A 33 1.52 -4.30 4.85
CA ALA A 33 0.37 -4.78 4.11
C ALA A 33 0.58 -4.57 2.61
N LEU A 34 0.22 -5.56 1.81
CA LEU A 34 0.17 -5.48 0.36
C LEU A 34 -1.27 -5.67 -0.09
N GLU A 35 -1.70 -4.80 -1.01
CA GLU A 35 -2.97 -4.91 -1.69
C GLU A 35 -2.79 -5.75 -2.96
N ILE A 36 -3.72 -6.68 -3.19
CA ILE A 36 -3.68 -7.64 -4.30
C ILE A 36 -4.74 -7.22 -5.32
N PHE A 37 -4.31 -6.96 -6.54
CA PHE A 37 -5.17 -6.63 -7.67
C PHE A 37 -5.08 -7.73 -8.74
N ILE A 38 -6.15 -7.84 -9.52
CA ILE A 38 -6.22 -8.69 -10.70
C ILE A 38 -6.31 -7.79 -11.93
N ASP A 39 -5.38 -7.95 -12.87
CA ASP A 39 -5.36 -7.25 -14.15
C ASP A 39 -5.27 -8.29 -15.27
N GLY A 40 -6.43 -8.67 -15.81
CA GLY A 40 -6.57 -9.80 -16.73
C GLY A 40 -6.10 -11.11 -16.08
N GLU A 41 -5.05 -11.71 -16.63
CA GLU A 41 -4.42 -12.94 -16.12
C GLU A 41 -3.26 -12.66 -15.15
N GLN A 42 -3.01 -11.39 -14.81
CA GLN A 42 -1.88 -10.98 -13.97
C GLN A 42 -2.33 -10.66 -12.55
N ILE A 43 -1.52 -11.05 -11.57
CA ILE A 43 -1.64 -10.60 -10.19
C ILE A 43 -0.70 -9.41 -10.00
N VAL A 44 -1.27 -8.28 -9.58
CA VAL A 44 -0.52 -7.05 -9.31
C VAL A 44 -0.50 -6.81 -7.81
N LEU A 45 0.69 -6.72 -7.22
CA LEU A 45 0.89 -6.41 -5.81
C LEU A 45 1.27 -4.95 -5.65
N LYS A 46 0.57 -4.23 -4.77
CA LYS A 46 0.86 -2.83 -4.44
C LYS A 46 1.04 -2.68 -2.94
N LYS A 47 1.98 -1.82 -2.50
CA LYS A 47 2.09 -1.48 -1.07
C LYS A 47 0.79 -0.83 -0.63
N TYR A 48 0.13 -1.42 0.36
CA TYR A 48 -1.07 -0.84 0.93
C TYR A 48 -0.64 0.39 1.72
N SER A 49 -1.19 1.55 1.34
CA SER A 49 -0.98 2.78 2.07
C SER A 49 -2.33 3.27 2.60
N PRO A 50 -2.44 3.53 3.91
CA PRO A 50 -3.67 4.05 4.51
C PRO A 50 -3.98 5.44 3.96
N ALA A 51 -4.74 5.53 2.87
CA ALA A 51 -5.12 6.80 2.27
C ALA A 51 -6.07 7.61 3.17
N CYS A 52 -6.02 8.94 3.04
CA CYS A 52 -6.95 9.85 3.69
C CYS A 52 -8.39 9.48 3.31
N ILE A 53 -9.27 9.34 4.30
CA ILE A 53 -10.68 8.97 4.09
C ILE A 53 -11.46 10.00 3.25
N PHE A 54 -11.02 11.26 3.24
CA PHE A 54 -11.73 12.34 2.57
C PHE A 54 -11.28 12.56 1.13
N CYS A 55 -9.98 12.47 0.85
CA CYS A 55 -9.41 12.85 -0.46
C CYS A 55 -8.59 11.74 -1.13
N GLY A 56 -8.40 10.59 -0.49
CA GLY A 56 -7.61 9.49 -1.04
C GLY A 56 -6.09 9.74 -1.05
N GLN A 57 -5.61 10.86 -0.51
CA GLN A 57 -4.17 11.15 -0.43
C GLN A 57 -3.49 10.24 0.60
N ALA A 58 -2.46 9.53 0.16
CA ALA A 58 -1.65 8.62 0.99
C ALA A 58 -0.39 9.29 1.59
N LYS A 59 -0.20 10.58 1.36
CA LYS A 59 0.98 11.34 1.81
C LYS A 59 0.72 12.05 3.14
N ASP A 60 1.62 11.82 4.10
CA ASP A 60 1.65 12.42 5.45
C ASP A 60 0.35 12.24 6.25
N VAL A 61 -0.36 11.15 5.98
CA VAL A 61 -1.64 10.77 6.60
C VAL A 61 -1.44 10.43 8.07
N VAL A 62 -2.26 11.04 8.91
CA VAL A 62 -2.29 10.82 10.35
C VAL A 62 -3.50 9.96 10.68
N SER A 63 -3.28 8.90 11.46
CA SER A 63 -4.37 8.04 11.95
C SER A 63 -4.96 8.62 13.24
N PHE A 64 -6.25 8.97 13.20
CA PHE A 64 -7.01 9.44 14.36
C PHE A 64 -8.34 8.67 14.48
N LYS A 65 -8.62 8.07 15.64
CA LYS A 65 -9.83 7.26 15.89
C LYS A 65 -10.15 6.24 14.78
N ASN A 66 -9.13 5.49 14.33
CA ASN A 66 -9.25 4.52 13.22
C ASN A 66 -9.58 5.12 11.84
N LYS A 67 -9.44 6.44 11.66
CA LYS A 67 -9.55 7.11 10.35
C LYS A 67 -8.22 7.72 9.99
N ASN A 68 -7.81 7.56 8.74
CA ASN A 68 -6.61 8.21 8.22
C ASN A 68 -7.03 9.54 7.60
N ILE A 69 -6.37 10.62 7.98
CA ILE A 69 -6.69 11.98 7.54
C ILE A 69 -5.37 12.66 7.16
N CYS A 70 -5.30 13.25 5.96
CA CYS A 70 -4.12 14.02 5.57
C CYS A 70 -4.18 15.44 6.16
N PRO A 71 -3.04 16.14 6.28
CA PRO A 71 -2.99 17.48 6.88
C PRO A 71 -3.85 18.51 6.15
N ALA A 72 -4.06 18.33 4.83
CA ALA A 72 -4.94 19.19 4.04
C ALA A 72 -6.41 19.06 4.48
N CYS A 73 -6.93 17.83 4.56
CA CYS A 73 -8.30 17.60 5.03
C CYS A 73 -8.47 17.93 6.51
N LEU A 74 -7.43 17.78 7.33
CA LEU A 74 -7.49 18.19 8.73
C LEU A 74 -7.71 19.71 8.87
N LYS A 75 -7.00 20.52 8.06
CA LYS A 75 -7.18 21.98 8.03
C LYS A 75 -8.55 22.41 7.53
N GLU A 76 -9.10 21.71 6.54
CA GLU A 76 -10.46 21.97 6.07
C GLU A 76 -11.49 21.70 7.18
N ILE A 77 -11.33 20.61 7.93
CA ILE A 77 -12.21 20.28 9.06
C ILE A 77 -12.15 21.36 10.16
N GLU A 78 -10.94 21.81 10.53
CA GLU A 78 -10.77 22.89 11.51
C GLU A 78 -11.39 24.23 11.05
N GLY A 79 -11.57 24.42 9.74
CA GLY A 79 -12.16 25.62 9.15
C GLY A 79 -13.68 25.64 9.03
N ILE A 80 -14.38 24.52 9.28
CA ILE A 80 -15.85 24.42 9.13
C ILE A 80 -16.60 25.06 10.31
N ASP A 81 -15.95 25.22 11.48
CA ASP A 81 -16.56 25.81 12.68
C ASP A 81 -16.43 27.36 12.76
N LYS A 82 -16.39 28.07 11.62
CA LYS A 82 -16.44 29.55 11.57
C LYS A 82 -17.54 30.07 10.67
#